data_AF-A0A7R6X6H5-F1
#
_entry.id   AF-A0A7R6X6H5-F1
#
_cell.length_a   1.000
_cell.length_b   1.000
_cell.length_c   1.000
_cell.angle_alpha   90.00
_cell.angle_beta   90.00
_cell.angle_gamma   90.00
#
_symmetry.space_group_name_H-M   'P 1'
#
loop_
_entity.id
_entity.type
_entity.pdbx_description
1 polymer ?
#
loop_
_entity_poly.entity_id
_entity_poly.type
_entity_poly.pdbx_seq_one_letter_code
_entity_poly.pdbx_strand_id
1 'polypeptide(L)'
;MDSNAIIASLPVTGADRVVLIDAANTAFERVIERIEPINEKLARSLWDAGDYIDSWLATDLIDKLPMPRDEVAYYVDVFLAHHVIGLATEADREAAESRP
;
A
#
# COMPACT_ATOMS: atom_id res chain seq x y z
N MET A 1 -14.34 9.30 -14.69
CA MET A 1 -14.15 8.55 -13.44
C MET A 1 -15.53 8.04 -13.07
N ASP A 2 -15.77 6.72 -13.14
CA ASP A 2 -17.08 6.16 -12.83
C ASP A 2 -17.31 6.26 -11.31
N SER A 3 -17.99 7.32 -10.88
CA SER A 3 -18.31 7.60 -9.47
C SER A 3 -19.21 6.56 -8.79
N ASN A 4 -19.53 5.45 -9.47
CA ASN A 4 -20.37 4.36 -8.97
C ASN A 4 -19.63 3.00 -8.92
N ALA A 5 -18.32 2.93 -9.18
CA ALA A 5 -17.58 1.66 -9.06
C ALA A 5 -17.55 1.19 -7.59
N ILE A 6 -17.98 -0.04 -7.35
CA ILE A 6 -18.07 -0.65 -6.02
C ILE A 6 -17.10 -1.83 -5.92
N ILE A 7 -16.25 -1.83 -4.89
CA ILE A 7 -15.54 -3.02 -4.46
C ILE A 7 -16.51 -3.88 -3.68
N ALA A 8 -16.98 -4.97 -4.28
CA ALA A 8 -17.98 -5.84 -3.68
C ALA A 8 -17.37 -6.96 -2.81
N SER A 9 -16.20 -7.47 -3.20
CA SER A 9 -15.55 -8.62 -2.55
C SER A 9 -14.06 -8.68 -2.85
N LEU A 10 -13.35 -9.51 -2.10
CA LEU A 10 -11.94 -9.86 -2.32
C LEU A 10 -11.81 -11.23 -2.99
N PRO A 11 -10.72 -11.48 -3.75
CA PRO A 11 -9.67 -10.52 -4.12
C PRO A 11 -10.18 -9.48 -5.12
N VAL A 12 -9.61 -8.26 -5.08
CA VAL A 12 -9.91 -7.23 -6.08
C VAL A 12 -9.21 -7.59 -7.38
N THR A 13 -9.93 -7.55 -8.49
CA THR A 13 -9.41 -7.94 -9.81
C THR A 13 -9.75 -6.91 -10.88
N GLY A 14 -9.16 -7.06 -12.07
CA GLY A 14 -9.48 -6.24 -13.24
C GLY A 14 -9.18 -4.75 -13.05
N ALA A 15 -10.04 -3.91 -13.62
CA ALA A 15 -9.85 -2.46 -13.66
C ALA A 15 -9.79 -1.81 -12.26
N ASP A 16 -10.56 -2.34 -11.30
CA ASP A 16 -10.56 -1.81 -9.94
C ASP A 16 -9.22 -2.07 -9.25
N ARG A 17 -8.61 -3.24 -9.50
CA ARG A 17 -7.27 -3.55 -8.97
C ARG A 17 -6.23 -2.55 -9.49
N VAL A 18 -6.28 -2.21 -10.78
CA VAL A 18 -5.34 -1.25 -11.39
C VAL A 18 -5.45 0.11 -10.70
N VAL A 19 -6.67 0.61 -10.48
CA VAL A 19 -6.89 1.90 -9.81
C VAL A 19 -6.34 1.90 -8.38
N LEU A 20 -6.56 0.82 -7.63
CA LEU A 20 -6.05 0.71 -6.27
C LEU A 20 -4.51 0.59 -6.21
N ILE A 21 -3.90 -0.13 -7.15
CA ILE A 21 -2.42 -0.17 -7.29
C ILE A 21 -1.88 1.23 -7.56
N ASP A 22 -2.48 1.97 -8.50
CA ASP A 22 -2.01 3.31 -8.85
C ASP A 22 -2.13 4.28 -7.65
N ALA A 23 -3.21 4.18 -6.88
CA ALA A 23 -3.39 4.92 -5.63
C ALA A 23 -2.32 4.55 -4.59
N ALA A 24 -2.06 3.26 -4.39
CA ALA A 24 -1.05 2.77 -3.46
C ALA A 24 0.36 3.24 -3.84
N ASN A 25 0.75 3.14 -5.11
CA ASN A 25 2.06 3.62 -5.59
C ASN A 25 2.20 5.14 -5.42
N THR A 26 1.15 5.90 -5.73
CA THR A 26 1.18 7.36 -5.57
C THR A 26 1.29 7.78 -4.11
N ALA A 27 0.60 7.08 -3.21
CA ALA A 27 0.73 7.28 -1.78
C ALA A 27 2.11 6.85 -1.26
N PHE A 28 2.65 5.72 -1.77
CA PHE A 28 3.96 5.21 -1.40
C PHE A 28 5.05 6.25 -1.65
N GLU A 29 5.10 6.82 -2.85
CA GLU A 29 6.08 7.85 -3.21
C GLU A 29 5.99 9.07 -2.30
N ARG A 30 4.78 9.57 -2.02
CA ARG A 30 4.59 10.71 -1.10
C ARG A 30 5.06 10.41 0.32
N VAL A 31 4.83 9.19 0.82
CA VAL A 31 5.18 8.80 2.17
C VAL A 31 6.68 8.54 2.28
N ILE A 32 7.27 7.76 1.37
CA ILE A 32 8.68 7.38 1.43
C ILE A 32 9.59 8.62 1.35
N GLU A 33 9.24 9.60 0.51
CA GLU A 33 9.95 10.88 0.43
C GLU A 33 9.83 11.69 1.74
N ARG A 34 8.69 11.62 2.42
CA ARG A 34 8.43 12.41 3.64
C ARG A 34 9.09 11.85 4.88
N ILE A 35 9.24 10.52 4.98
CA ILE A 35 9.85 9.88 6.16
C ILE A 35 11.38 9.81 6.10
N GLU A 36 11.98 10.07 4.94
CA GLU A 36 13.43 10.10 4.70
C GLU A 36 14.19 8.91 5.33
N PRO A 37 13.90 7.66 4.90
CA PRO A 37 14.47 6.47 5.54
C PRO A 37 15.97 6.32 5.25
N ILE A 38 16.71 5.79 6.23
CA ILE A 38 18.17 5.63 6.17
C ILE A 38 18.58 4.77 4.96
N ASN A 39 17.86 3.67 4.72
CA ASN A 39 18.09 2.75 3.61
C ASN A 39 16.96 2.84 2.55
N GLU A 40 16.63 4.04 2.10
CA GLU A 40 15.50 4.30 1.17
C GLU A 40 15.48 3.38 -0.05
N LYS A 41 16.61 3.18 -0.74
CA LYS A 41 16.67 2.32 -1.92
C LYS A 41 16.25 0.88 -1.61
N LEU A 42 16.65 0.36 -0.45
CA LEU A 42 16.29 -0.98 -0.01
C LEU A 42 14.81 -1.03 0.39
N ALA A 43 14.32 -0.03 1.14
CA ALA A 43 12.89 0.08 1.46
C ALA A 43 12.02 0.13 0.20
N ARG A 44 12.44 0.85 -0.85
CA ARG A 44 11.78 0.87 -2.17
C ARG A 44 11.78 -0.49 -2.86
N SER A 45 12.83 -1.30 -2.69
CA SER A 45 12.88 -2.64 -3.27
C SER A 45 12.01 -3.66 -2.55
N LEU A 46 11.61 -3.38 -1.31
CA LEU A 46 10.68 -4.20 -0.53
C LEU A 46 9.20 -3.86 -0.80
N TRP A 47 8.92 -2.75 -1.50
CA TRP A 47 7.56 -2.32 -1.77
C TRP A 47 6.87 -3.20 -2.83
N ASP A 48 5.72 -3.76 -2.47
CA ASP A 48 4.81 -4.46 -3.37
C ASP A 48 3.39 -3.92 -3.18
N ALA A 49 2.96 -3.04 -4.09
CA ALA A 49 1.60 -2.49 -4.07
C ALA A 49 0.53 -3.58 -4.26
N GLY A 50 0.87 -4.66 -4.96
CA GLY A 50 -0.03 -5.79 -5.16
C GLY A 50 -0.34 -6.49 -3.85
N ASP A 51 0.71 -6.91 -3.14
CA ASP A 51 0.63 -7.59 -1.85
C ASP A 51 0.02 -6.68 -0.78
N TYR A 52 0.36 -5.38 -0.76
CA TYR A 52 -0.26 -4.43 0.15
C TYR A 52 -1.79 -4.38 -0.03
N ILE A 53 -2.27 -4.22 -1.26
CA ILE A 53 -3.72 -4.18 -1.52
C ILE A 53 -4.40 -5.48 -1.10
N ASP A 54 -3.80 -6.63 -1.41
CA ASP A 54 -4.40 -7.93 -1.10
C ASP A 54 -4.42 -8.21 0.42
N SER A 55 -3.31 -7.91 1.12
CA SER A 55 -3.19 -8.13 2.57
C SER A 55 -4.02 -7.15 3.39
N TRP A 56 -3.87 -5.85 3.14
CA TRP A 56 -4.54 -4.80 3.91
C TRP A 56 -6.06 -4.83 3.75
N LEU A 57 -6.56 -5.08 2.53
CA LEU A 57 -8.01 -5.23 2.35
C LEU A 57 -8.55 -6.45 3.09
N ALA A 58 -7.80 -7.56 3.09
CA ALA A 58 -8.21 -8.79 3.76
C ALA A 58 -8.18 -8.68 5.30
N THR A 59 -7.33 -7.81 5.86
CA THR A 59 -7.19 -7.65 7.32
C THR A 59 -8.03 -6.51 7.88
N ASP A 60 -8.05 -5.35 7.23
CA ASP A 60 -8.56 -4.11 7.84
C ASP A 60 -9.91 -3.65 7.26
N LEU A 61 -10.29 -4.12 6.07
CA LEU A 61 -11.47 -3.65 5.33
C LEU A 61 -12.46 -4.73 4.91
N ILE A 62 -12.17 -6.02 5.10
CA ILE A 62 -13.03 -7.12 4.63
C ILE A 62 -14.47 -7.02 5.16
N ASP A 63 -14.63 -6.68 6.44
CA ASP A 63 -15.94 -6.54 7.11
C ASP A 63 -16.69 -5.24 6.75
N LYS A 64 -16.09 -4.38 5.93
CA LYS A 64 -16.65 -3.07 5.53
C LYS A 64 -17.11 -3.05 4.06
N LEU A 65 -16.87 -4.12 3.30
CA LEU A 65 -17.39 -4.25 1.94
C LEU A 65 -18.90 -4.59 1.96
N PRO A 66 -19.68 -4.17 0.94
CA PRO A 66 -19.27 -3.46 -0.27
C PRO A 66 -19.01 -1.96 -0.04
N MET A 67 -18.02 -1.39 -0.75
CA MET A 67 -17.61 0.01 -0.58
C MET A 67 -17.29 0.67 -1.94
N PRO A 68 -17.58 1.98 -2.12
CA PRO A 68 -17.11 2.72 -3.29
C PRO A 68 -15.60 2.59 -3.49
N ARG A 69 -15.16 2.34 -4.73
CA ARG A 69 -13.74 2.22 -5.06
C ARG A 69 -12.94 3.45 -4.67
N ASP A 70 -13.52 4.64 -4.86
CA ASP A 70 -12.85 5.90 -4.53
C ASP A 70 -12.69 6.06 -3.01
N GLU A 71 -13.60 5.49 -2.21
CA GLU A 71 -13.47 5.43 -0.75
C GLU A 71 -12.39 4.42 -0.33
N VAL A 72 -12.32 3.26 -0.98
CA VAL A 72 -11.22 2.30 -0.78
C VAL A 72 -9.86 2.92 -1.12
N ALA A 73 -9.77 3.64 -2.24
CA ALA A 73 -8.56 4.34 -2.67
C ALA A 73 -8.16 5.45 -1.67
N TYR A 74 -9.13 6.17 -1.12
CA TYR A 74 -8.88 7.13 -0.03
C TYR A 74 -8.28 6.45 1.20
N TYR A 75 -8.82 5.29 1.59
CA TYR A 75 -8.28 4.55 2.72
C TYR A 75 -6.87 4.00 2.47
N VAL A 76 -6.58 3.54 1.25
CA VAL A 76 -5.21 3.18 0.83
C VAL A 76 -4.27 4.36 1.08
N ASP A 77 -4.63 5.56 0.62
CA ASP A 77 -3.78 6.74 0.77
C ASP A 77 -3.48 7.08 2.23
N VAL A 78 -4.51 7.18 3.08
CA VAL A 78 -4.35 7.67 4.46
C VAL A 78 -3.72 6.65 5.42
N PHE A 79 -3.85 5.35 5.15
CA PHE A 79 -3.33 4.30 6.03
C PHE A 79 -1.97 3.73 5.62
N LEU A 80 -1.50 4.03 4.41
CA LEU A 80 -0.24 3.48 3.89
C LEU A 80 1.00 3.89 4.71
N ALA A 81 0.94 5.03 5.42
CA ALA A 81 2.08 5.56 6.17
C ALA A 81 2.73 4.53 7.11
N HIS A 82 1.94 3.76 7.85
CA HIS A 82 2.47 2.76 8.78
C HIS A 82 3.16 1.60 8.08
N HIS A 83 2.65 1.19 6.91
CA HIS A 83 3.27 0.12 6.13
C HIS A 83 4.65 0.55 5.62
N VAL A 84 4.79 1.78 5.09
CA VAL A 84 6.09 2.29 4.62
C VAL A 84 7.10 2.44 5.75
N ILE A 85 6.66 2.83 6.95
CA ILE A 85 7.51 2.83 8.15
C ILE A 85 8.00 1.40 8.48
N GLY A 86 7.13 0.40 8.32
CA GLY A 86 7.50 -1.01 8.43
C GLY A 86 8.59 -1.41 7.43
N LEU A 87 8.44 -1.06 6.15
CA LEU A 87 9.44 -1.32 5.12
C LEU A 87 10.77 -0.63 5.40
N ALA A 88 10.74 0.61 5.89
CA ALA A 88 11.95 1.34 6.29
C ALA A 88 12.67 0.63 7.45
N THR A 89 11.92 0.18 8.45
CA THR A 89 12.48 -0.56 9.60
C THR A 89 13.10 -1.89 9.15
N GLU A 90 12.45 -2.59 8.23
CA GLU A 90 12.95 -3.84 7.68
C GLU A 90 14.23 -3.64 6.85
N ALA A 91 14.25 -2.59 6.02
CA ALA A 91 15.45 -2.22 5.27
C ALA A 91 16.63 -1.90 6.19
N ASP A 92 16.40 -1.22 7.31
CA ASP A 92 17.44 -0.94 8.30
C ASP A 92 17.99 -2.22 8.94
N ARG A 93 17.12 -3.19 9.22
CA ARG A 93 17.50 -4.51 9.75
C ARG A 93 18.36 -5.29 8.75
N GLU A 94 17.92 -5.42 7.51
CA GLU A 94 18.66 -6.13 6.46
C GLU A 94 20.03 -5.48 6.18
N ALA A 95 20.10 -4.16 6.17
CA ALA A 95 21.34 -3.42 5.98
C ALA A 95 22.33 -3.63 7.14
N ALA A 96 21.84 -3.77 8.38
CA ALA A 96 22.66 -4.06 9.54
C ALA A 96 23.18 -5.50 9.54
N GLU A 97 22.35 -6.47 9.19
CA GLU A 97 22.72 -7.90 9.12
C GLU A 97 23.70 -8.20 7.97
N SER A 98 23.67 -7.40 6.91
CA SER A 98 24.60 -7.51 5.78
C SER A 98 26.01 -6.97 6.07
N ARG A 99 26.27 -6.40 7.26
CA ARG A 99 27.60 -5.94 7.67
C ARG A 99 28.41 -7.10 8.25
N PRO A 100 29.63 -7.37 7.72
CA PRO A 100 30.52 -8.41 8.24
C PRO A 100 31.10 -8.08 9.62
#